data_AF-A0A2W7NB74-F1
#
_entry.id   AF-A0A2W7NB74-F1
#
_cell.length_a   1.000
_cell.length_b   1.000
_cell.length_c   1.000
_cell.angle_alpha   90.00
_cell.angle_beta   90.00
_cell.angle_gamma   90.00
#
_symmetry.space_group_name_H-M   'P 1'
#
loop_
_entity.id
_entity.type
_entity.pdbx_description
1 polymer ?
#
loop_
_entity_poly.entity_id
_entity_poly.type
_entity_poly.pdbx_seq_one_letter_code
_entity_poly.pdbx_strand_id
1 'polypeptide(L)' 'MNAKIKYWIDLSDYDLETAEAMLMSKRYLYVGFMCHQTIEKAFKAYFAKMSPDVVPFLIVCLT' A
#
# COMPACT_ATOMS: atom_id res chain seq x y z
N MET A 1 -2.74 -7.19 17.46
CA MET A 1 -2.81 -6.83 16.03
C MET A 1 -1.89 -7.79 15.28
N ASN A 2 -2.36 -8.51 14.25
CA ASN A 2 -1.49 -9.45 13.52
C ASN A 2 -0.26 -8.71 12.98
N ALA A 3 0.95 -9.21 13.25
CA ALA A 3 2.21 -8.58 12.84
C ALA A 3 2.26 -8.31 11.32
N LYS A 4 1.65 -9.20 10.52
CA LYS A 4 1.49 -9.03 9.07
C LYS A 4 0.64 -7.81 8.70
N ILE A 5 -0.47 -7.56 9.40
CA ILE A 5 -1.34 -6.41 9.11
C ILE A 5 -0.61 -5.11 9.40
N LYS A 6 0.11 -5.06 10.53
CA LYS A 6 0.93 -3.89 10.88
C LYS A 6 2.00 -3.64 9.82
N TYR A 7 2.69 -4.69 9.36
CA TYR A 7 3.66 -4.59 8.27
C TYR A 7 3.07 -3.97 7.00
N TRP A 8 1.86 -4.38 6.59
CA TRP A 8 1.22 -3.81 5.39
C TRP A 8 0.79 -2.35 5.57
N ILE A 9 0.38 -1.96 6.78
CA ILE A 9 0.05 -0.56 7.11
C ILE A 9 1.32 0.31 7.13
N ASP A 10 2.37 -0.14 7.83
CA ASP A 10 3.65 0.56 7.90
C ASP A 10 4.24 0.72 6.48
N LEU A 11 4.07 -0.28 5.61
CA LEU A 11 4.49 -0.22 4.21
C LEU A 11 3.65 0.76 3.38
N SER A 12 2.32 0.83 3.59
CA SER A 12 1.49 1.83 2.90
C SER A 12 1.81 3.26 3.34
N ASP A 13 2.13 3.47 4.61
CA ASP A 13 2.52 4.79 5.11
C ASP A 13 3.86 5.24 4.49
N TYR A 14 4.83 4.33 4.36
CA TYR A 14 6.10 4.60 3.68
C TYR A 14 5.93 4.96 2.19
N ASP A 15 5.03 4.27 1.49
CA ASP A 15 4.72 4.58 0.09
C ASP A 15 4.07 5.96 -0.06
N LEU A 16 3.23 6.34 0.89
CA LEU A 16 2.60 7.66 0.94
C LEU A 16 3.62 8.77 1.20
N GLU A 17 4.53 8.60 2.17
CA GLU A 17 5.64 9.53 2.40
C GLU A 17 6.51 9.70 1.16
N THR A 18 6.76 8.60 0.45
CA THR A 18 7.49 8.62 -0.82
C THR A 18 6.72 9.38 -1.91
N ALA A 19 5.39 9.23 -1.97
CA ALA A 19 4.54 9.99 -2.87
C ALA A 19 4.60 11.50 -2.58
N GLU A 20 4.62 11.89 -1.30
CA GLU A 20 4.78 13.29 -0.88
C GLU A 20 6.15 13.86 -1.28
N ALA A 21 7.23 13.10 -1.11
CA ALA A 21 8.56 13.50 -1.58
C ALA A 21 8.61 13.65 -3.11
N MET A 22 7.92 12.78 -3.86
CA MET A 22 7.80 12.86 -5.32
C MET A 22 6.94 14.06 -5.76
N LEU A 23 5.93 14.43 -4.95
CA LEU A 23 5.11 15.62 -5.17
C LEU A 23 5.94 16.89 -5.00
N MET A 24 6.75 16.98 -3.95
CA MET A 24 7.67 18.11 -3.72
C MET A 24 8.68 18.27 -4.84
N SER A 25 9.19 17.15 -5.38
CA SER A 25 10.11 17.13 -6.53
C SER A 25 9.42 17.33 -7.88
N LYS A 26 8.12 17.66 -7.90
CA LYS A 26 7.28 17.92 -9.09
C LYS A 26 7.21 16.75 -10.09
N ARG A 27 7.42 15.52 -9.62
CA ARG A 27 7.35 14.30 -10.45
C ARG A 27 5.95 13.68 -10.41
N TYR A 28 4.96 14.43 -10.91
CA TYR A 28 3.53 14.07 -10.77
C TYR A 28 3.14 12.71 -11.38
N LEU A 29 3.85 12.25 -12.43
CA LEU A 29 3.57 10.96 -13.05
C LEU A 29 3.74 9.79 -12.07
N TYR A 30 4.74 9.88 -11.20
CA TYR A 30 5.02 8.84 -10.21
C TYR A 30 4.15 8.97 -8.96
N VAL A 31 3.73 10.19 -8.60
CA VAL A 31 2.83 10.44 -7.47
C VAL A 31 1.52 9.66 -7.64
N GLY A 32 0.91 9.70 -8.84
CA GLY A 32 -0.33 8.96 -9.10
C GLY A 32 -0.18 7.44 -8.93
N PHE A 33 0.96 6.89 -9.36
CA PHE A 33 1.27 5.46 -9.21
C PHE A 33 1.49 5.07 -7.73
N MET A 34 2.20 5.90 -6.97
CA MET A 34 2.45 5.66 -5.54
C MET A 34 1.15 5.75 -4.72
N CYS A 35 0.27 6.70 -5.03
CA CYS A 35 -1.05 6.80 -4.38
C CYS A 35 -1.89 5.55 -4.66
N HIS A 36 -1.90 5.04 -5.90
CA HIS A 36 -2.60 3.80 -6.24
C HIS A 36 -2.07 2.62 -5.42
N GLN A 37 -0.74 2.47 -5.33
CA GLN A 37 -0.11 1.41 -4.52
C GLN A 37 -0.43 1.52 -3.02
N THR A 38 -0.49 2.75 -2.49
CA THR A 38 -0.82 3.00 -1.08
C THR A 38 -2.22 2.49 -0.75
N ILE A 39 -3.20 2.84 -1.57
CA ILE A 39 -4.60 2.43 -1.40
C ILE A 39 -4.72 0.91 -1.47
N GLU A 40 -4.08 0.28 -2.45
CA GLU A 40 -4.11 -1.17 -2.64
C GLU A 40 -3.55 -1.94 -1.43
N LYS A 41 -2.41 -1.48 -0.87
CA LYS A 41 -1.80 -2.08 0.32
C LYS A 41 -2.64 -1.86 1.58
N ALA A 42 -3.22 -0.68 1.76
CA ALA A 42 -4.11 -0.37 2.88
C ALA A 42 -5.38 -1.24 2.85
N PHE A 43 -6.00 -1.41 1.67
CA PHE A 43 -7.14 -2.31 1.49
C PHE A 43 -6.75 -3.77 1.75
N LYS A 44 -5.56 -4.21 1.32
CA LYS A 44 -5.07 -5.57 1.61
C LYS A 44 -4.89 -5.81 3.12
N ALA A 45 -4.38 -4.82 3.86
CA ALA A 45 -4.28 -4.87 5.31
C ALA A 45 -5.67 -4.97 5.97
N TYR A 46 -6.65 -4.21 5.46
CA TYR A 46 -8.03 -4.23 5.94
C TYR A 46 -8.73 -5.57 5.65
N PHE A 47 -8.60 -6.12 4.44
CA PHE A 47 -9.14 -7.44 4.11
C PHE A 47 -8.48 -8.55 4.91
N ALA A 48 -7.16 -8.51 5.10
CA ALA A 48 -6.44 -9.48 5.95
C ALA A 48 -6.86 -9.41 7.42
N LYS A 49 -7.42 -8.28 7.88
CA LYS A 49 -8.03 -8.13 9.20
C LYS A 49 -9.41 -8.80 9.26
N MET A 50 -10.19 -8.68 8.20
CA MET A 50 -11.58 -9.14 8.14
C MET A 50 -11.71 -10.64 7.80
N SER A 51 -10.86 -11.13 6.89
CA SER A 51 -10.90 -12.50 6.37
C SER A 51 -9.47 -13.08 6.27
N PRO A 52 -8.93 -13.66 7.36
CA PRO A 52 -7.56 -14.17 7.37
C PRO A 52 -7.35 -15.40 6.47
N ASP A 53 -8.41 -16.15 6.15
CA ASP A 53 -8.35 -17.39 5.37
C ASP A 53 -8.37 -17.17 3.85
N VAL A 54 -8.87 -16.02 3.40
CA VAL A 54 -8.84 -15.61 1.99
C VAL A 54 -7.83 -14.48 1.89
N VAL A 55 -6.54 -14.84 1.94
CA VAL A 55 -5.50 -13.91 1.49
C VAL A 55 -5.46 -14.04 -0.02
N PRO A 56 -6.00 -13.09 -0.81
CA PRO A 56 -5.78 -13.14 -2.24
C PRO A 56 -4.31 -12.79 -2.43
N PHE A 57 -3.50 -13.79 -2.76
CA PHE A 57 -2.17 -13.62 -3.32
C PHE A 57 -2.23 -12.82 -4.65
N LEU A 58 -3.43 -12.72 -5.23
CA LEU A 58 -3.73 -12.06 -6.48
C LEU A 58 -4.03 -10.58 -6.28
N ILE A 59 -2.99 -9.75 -6.21
CA ILE A 59 -3.01 -8.32 -6.59
C ILE A 59 -1.60 -7.71 -6.62
N VAL A 60 -0.55 -8.46 -6.22
CA VAL A 60 0.81 -8.17 -6.67
C VAL A 60 0.95 -8.59 -8.14
N CYS A 61 0.24 -7.91 -9.05
CA CYS A 61 0.45 -8.07 -10.49
C CYS A 61 1.48 -7.06 -11.03
N LEU A 62 2.18 -6.31 -10.16
CA LEU A 62 3.12 -5.26 -10.57
C LEU A 62 4.38 -5.12 -9.68
N THR A 63 4.80 -6.19 -9.00
CA THR A 63 6.21 -6.36 -8.59
C THR A 63 6.69 -7.76 -8.95
#